data_AF-M0QS30-F1
#
_entry.id   AF-M0QS30-F1
#
_cell.length_a   1.000
_cell.length_b   1.000
_cell.length_c   1.000
_cell.angle_alpha   90.00
_cell.angle_beta   90.00
_cell.angle_gamma   90.00
#
_symmetry.space_group_name_H-M   'P 1'
#
loop_
_entity.id
_entity.type
_entity.pdbx_description
1 polymer ?
#
loop_
_entity_poly.entity_id
_entity_poly.type
_entity_poly.pdbx_seq_one_letter_code
_entity_poly.pdbx_strand_id
1 'polypeptide(L)'
;MALKKIRHAIFEWFDPDGTRHYAFRGDVVDVPDHVVEAFDHLGPFYDDDADDDADSDLDDQGQGGDDEGDDQDQGGDGDPDGNLDSDDDAEDGQNDQPPAVGDDVEVVQPAKTAPVKAWREYAVAKGFDPVEAAELTRPELIAALS
;
A
#
# COMPACT_ATOMS: atom_id res chain seq x y z
N MET A 1 -13.21 -5.74 -7.35
CA MET A 1 -12.80 -6.54 -6.18
C MET A 1 -12.99 -7.98 -6.59
N ALA A 2 -11.93 -8.77 -6.48
CA ALA A 2 -11.92 -10.17 -6.89
C ALA A 2 -11.30 -11.02 -5.80
N LEU A 3 -11.99 -12.09 -5.42
CA LEU A 3 -11.48 -13.06 -4.48
C LEU A 3 -10.39 -13.89 -5.15
N LYS A 4 -9.17 -13.90 -4.62
CA LYS A 4 -8.02 -14.60 -5.20
C LYS A 4 -7.30 -15.46 -4.18
N LYS A 5 -6.96 -16.70 -4.58
CA LYS A 5 -6.11 -17.61 -3.80
C LYS A 5 -4.65 -17.36 -4.16
N ILE A 6 -3.81 -17.06 -3.18
CA ILE A 6 -2.41 -16.71 -3.41
C ILE A 6 -1.54 -17.96 -3.63
N ARG A 7 -0.74 -17.96 -4.70
CA ARG A 7 0.21 -19.02 -5.06
C ARG A 7 1.63 -18.78 -4.51
N HIS A 8 2.01 -17.52 -4.34
CA HIS A 8 3.35 -17.16 -3.85
C HIS A 8 3.47 -17.20 -2.33
N ALA A 9 4.70 -17.40 -1.83
CA ALA A 9 4.98 -17.45 -0.40
C ALA A 9 4.51 -16.18 0.33
N ILE A 10 4.71 -15.01 -0.29
CA ILE A 10 4.24 -13.71 0.17
C ILE A 10 3.74 -12.95 -1.05
N PHE A 11 2.56 -12.37 -0.94
CA PHE A 11 1.98 -11.44 -1.90
C PHE A 11 1.68 -10.13 -1.18
N GLU A 12 2.05 -9.01 -1.80
CA GLU A 12 1.94 -7.68 -1.23
C GLU A 12 1.38 -6.72 -2.25
N TRP A 13 0.46 -5.87 -1.81
CA TRP A 13 -0.09 -4.80 -2.62
C TRP A 13 -0.38 -3.56 -1.79
N PHE A 14 -0.64 -2.45 -2.48
CA PHE A 14 -0.97 -1.17 -1.87
C PHE A 14 -2.33 -0.71 -2.38
N ASP A 15 -3.16 -0.21 -1.49
CA ASP A 15 -4.38 0.50 -1.84
C ASP A 15 -4.07 1.91 -2.38
N PRO A 16 -5.03 2.58 -3.04
CA PRO A 16 -4.85 3.95 -3.54
C PRO A 16 -4.53 4.97 -2.45
N ASP A 17 -4.90 4.69 -1.19
CA ASP A 17 -4.59 5.51 -0.02
C ASP A 17 -3.18 5.26 0.55
N GLY A 18 -2.44 4.30 -0.01
CA GLY A 18 -1.10 3.90 0.44
C GLY A 18 -1.08 2.82 1.52
N THR A 19 -2.24 2.28 1.91
CA THR A 19 -2.32 1.17 2.86
C THR A 19 -1.69 -0.08 2.26
N ARG A 20 -0.74 -0.68 2.99
CA ARG A 20 -0.03 -1.89 2.57
C ARG A 20 -0.76 -3.13 3.07
N HIS A 21 -0.96 -4.09 2.17
CA HIS A 21 -1.55 -5.39 2.45
C HIS A 21 -0.56 -6.51 2.18
N TYR A 22 -0.71 -7.60 2.92
CA TYR A 22 0.06 -8.81 2.74
C TYR A 22 -0.85 -10.04 2.82
N ALA A 23 -0.55 -11.05 2.02
CA ALA A 23 -1.19 -12.35 2.03
C ALA A 23 -0.15 -13.44 1.77
N PHE A 24 -0.39 -14.63 2.29
CA PHE A 24 0.52 -15.77 2.18
C PHE A 24 -0.03 -16.84 1.25
N ARG A 25 0.82 -17.77 0.84
CA ARG A 25 0.42 -18.88 -0.03
C ARG A 25 -0.77 -19.65 0.57
N GLY A 26 -1.81 -19.82 -0.23
CA GLY A 26 -3.03 -20.53 0.14
C GLY A 26 -4.13 -19.62 0.68
N ASP A 27 -3.80 -18.40 1.10
CA ASP A 27 -4.79 -17.43 1.57
C ASP A 27 -5.73 -17.04 0.44
N VAL A 28 -7.01 -16.89 0.79
CA VAL A 28 -8.05 -16.41 -0.10
C VAL A 28 -8.40 -15.00 0.35
N VAL A 29 -7.98 -14.01 -0.43
CA VAL A 29 -8.12 -12.58 -0.08
C VAL A 29 -8.88 -11.84 -1.17
N ASP A 30 -9.60 -10.79 -0.77
CA ASP A 30 -10.23 -9.87 -1.72
C ASP A 30 -9.18 -8.89 -2.22
N VAL A 31 -8.88 -8.97 -3.52
CA VAL A 31 -7.85 -8.17 -4.18
C VAL A 31 -8.52 -7.16 -5.13
N PRO A 32 -8.12 -5.88 -5.08
CA PRO A 32 -8.61 -4.89 -6.04
C PRO A 32 -8.32 -5.26 -7.49
N ASP A 33 -9.25 -4.96 -8.41
CA ASP A 33 -9.13 -5.39 -9.82
C ASP A 33 -7.86 -4.84 -10.47
N HIS A 34 -7.50 -3.59 -10.18
CA HIS A 34 -6.28 -2.97 -10.70
C HIS A 34 -5.00 -3.67 -10.21
N VAL A 35 -5.03 -4.28 -9.01
CA VAL A 35 -3.93 -5.10 -8.50
C VAL A 35 -3.94 -6.46 -9.20
N VAL A 36 -5.11 -7.07 -9.39
CA VAL A 36 -5.19 -8.31 -10.17
C VAL A 36 -4.63 -8.09 -11.58
N GLU A 37 -5.09 -7.09 -12.32
CA GLU A 37 -4.60 -6.77 -13.67
C GLU A 37 -3.09 -6.50 -13.69
N ALA A 38 -2.57 -5.77 -12.70
CA ALA A 38 -1.15 -5.45 -12.62
C ALA A 38 -0.27 -6.67 -12.33
N PHE A 39 -0.79 -7.69 -11.64
CA PHE A 39 0.02 -8.80 -11.16
C PHE A 39 -0.33 -10.16 -11.80
N ASP A 40 -1.45 -10.30 -12.51
CA ASP A 40 -1.93 -11.57 -13.09
C ASP A 40 -0.88 -12.25 -13.98
N HIS A 41 -0.19 -11.46 -14.80
CA HIS A 41 0.87 -11.94 -15.69
C HIS A 41 2.10 -12.54 -14.98
N LEU A 42 2.25 -12.30 -13.66
CA LEU A 42 3.31 -12.88 -12.83
C LEU A 42 2.90 -14.24 -12.23
N GLY A 43 1.67 -14.68 -12.44
CA GLY A 43 1.09 -15.90 -11.88
C GLY A 43 1.06 -15.98 -10.33
N PRO A 44 0.78 -14.88 -9.59
CA PRO A 44 0.74 -14.93 -8.13
C PRO A 44 -0.53 -15.53 -7.57
N PHE A 45 -1.53 -15.76 -8.42
CA PHE A 45 -2.81 -16.34 -8.06
C PHE A 45 -2.92 -17.76 -8.61
N TYR A 46 -3.68 -18.62 -7.96
CA TYR A 46 -4.16 -19.85 -8.60
C TYR A 46 -5.17 -19.49 -9.70
N ASP A 47 -5.14 -20.24 -10.80
CA ASP A 47 -6.19 -20.17 -11.80
C ASP A 47 -7.53 -20.55 -11.13
N ASP A 48 -8.58 -19.76 -11.34
CA ASP A 48 -9.91 -20.01 -10.76
C ASP A 48 -10.47 -21.38 -11.18
N ASP A 49 -10.00 -21.91 -12.32
CA ASP A 49 -10.32 -23.22 -12.90
C ASP A 49 -9.38 -24.36 -12.47
N ALA A 50 -8.38 -24.09 -11.61
CA ALA A 50 -7.59 -25.16 -11.02
C ALA A 50 -8.38 -25.76 -9.86
N ASP A 51 -9.29 -26.68 -10.21
CA ASP A 51 -9.88 -27.65 -9.30
C ASP A 51 -8.85 -28.09 -8.25
N ASP A 52 -9.25 -27.95 -6.99
CA ASP A 52 -8.52 -28.35 -5.79
C ASP A 52 -8.46 -29.89 -5.74
N ASP A 53 -7.79 -30.53 -6.69
CA ASP A 53 -7.41 -31.95 -6.67
C ASP A 53 -6.07 -32.13 -5.94
N ALA A 54 -5.88 -31.42 -4.82
CA ALA A 54 -4.87 -31.76 -3.84
C ALA A 54 -5.49 -32.61 -2.74
N ASP A 55 -6.00 -33.77 -3.16
CA ASP A 55 -6.23 -34.96 -2.36
C ASP A 55 -4.99 -35.21 -1.49
N SER A 56 -5.07 -34.73 -0.24
CA SER A 56 -4.12 -35.04 0.82
C SER A 56 -4.85 -35.96 1.78
N ASP A 57 -5.08 -37.18 1.30
CA ASP A 57 -5.26 -38.40 2.07
C ASP A 57 -4.13 -38.51 3.09
N LEU A 58 -4.35 -37.91 4.26
CA LEU A 58 -3.64 -38.18 5.52
C LEU A 58 -4.69 -38.51 6.57
N ASP A 59 -5.37 -39.62 6.32
CA ASP A 59 -6.14 -40.33 7.33
C ASP A 59 -5.23 -40.75 8.50
N ASP A 60 -5.70 -40.38 9.68
CA ASP A 60 -5.89 -41.29 10.82
C ASP A 60 -4.68 -42.10 11.30
N GLN A 61 -4.08 -41.69 12.43
CA GLN A 61 -3.95 -42.53 13.65
C GLN A 61 -3.69 -41.67 14.90
N GLY A 62 -4.57 -41.76 15.91
CA GLY A 62 -4.12 -41.83 17.32
C GLY A 62 -4.45 -40.67 18.28
N GLN A 63 -5.74 -40.47 18.56
CA GLN A 63 -6.34 -40.64 19.90
C GLN A 63 -5.54 -40.24 21.17
N GLY A 64 -6.09 -39.28 21.93
CA GLY A 64 -6.06 -39.30 23.41
C GLY A 64 -5.58 -38.02 24.11
N GLY A 65 -6.46 -37.41 24.91
CA GLY A 65 -6.06 -36.46 25.94
C GLY A 65 -7.06 -35.36 26.22
N ASP A 66 -8.14 -35.69 26.92
CA ASP A 66 -8.99 -34.77 27.66
C ASP A 66 -8.14 -34.00 28.71
N ASP A 67 -8.23 -32.67 28.77
CA ASP A 67 -7.96 -31.92 30.00
C ASP A 67 -8.69 -30.57 29.97
N GLU A 68 -9.76 -30.50 30.78
CA GLU A 68 -10.44 -29.27 31.18
C GLU A 68 -9.52 -28.46 32.10
N GLY A 69 -9.20 -27.23 31.70
CA GLY A 69 -8.48 -26.26 32.52
C GLY A 69 -9.19 -24.91 32.51
N ASP A 70 -10.18 -24.79 33.39
CA ASP A 70 -10.76 -23.54 33.87
C ASP A 70 -9.67 -22.73 34.59
N ASP A 71 -9.40 -21.50 34.18
CA ASP A 71 -8.89 -20.48 35.11
C ASP A 71 -9.35 -19.09 34.65
N GLN A 72 -10.37 -18.61 35.35
CA GLN A 72 -10.81 -17.23 35.36
C GLN A 72 -9.81 -16.42 36.18
N ASP A 73 -9.02 -15.54 35.55
CA ASP A 73 -8.38 -14.45 36.28
C ASP A 73 -9.06 -13.12 35.96
N GLN A 74 -9.84 -12.69 36.95
CA GLN A 74 -10.43 -11.37 37.07
C GLN A 74 -9.40 -10.40 37.64
N GLY A 75 -9.19 -9.29 36.95
CA GLY A 75 -8.68 -8.03 37.51
C GLY A 75 -8.75 -6.97 36.42
N GLY A 76 -9.51 -5.88 36.51
CA GLY A 76 -9.89 -5.14 37.70
C GLY A 76 -9.27 -3.74 37.59
N ASP A 77 -10.10 -2.79 37.16
CA ASP A 77 -10.09 -1.37 37.48
C ASP A 77 -8.93 -0.45 37.03
N GLY A 78 -9.29 0.57 36.23
CA GLY A 78 -8.43 1.73 35.97
C GLY A 78 -8.94 2.72 34.91
N ASP A 79 -10.19 3.19 35.01
CA ASP A 79 -10.66 4.45 34.39
C ASP A 79 -10.18 5.65 35.26
N PRO A 80 -10.36 6.94 34.90
CA PRO A 80 -10.02 7.69 33.69
C PRO A 80 -9.27 9.01 34.03
N ASP A 81 -8.22 9.40 33.32
CA ASP A 81 -7.76 10.81 33.40
C ASP A 81 -6.94 11.21 32.17
N GLY A 82 -7.45 12.18 31.42
CA GLY A 82 -6.83 12.71 30.21
C GLY A 82 -7.62 13.85 29.58
N ASN A 83 -8.24 14.69 30.41
CA ASN A 83 -8.76 16.00 30.02
C ASN A 83 -7.58 16.90 29.59
N LEU A 84 -7.49 17.23 28.29
CA LEU A 84 -6.82 18.43 27.82
C LEU A 84 -7.71 19.10 26.76
N ASP A 85 -8.68 19.83 27.30
CA ASP A 85 -9.18 21.08 26.75
C ASP A 85 -8.01 22.06 26.55
N SER A 86 -7.87 22.61 25.36
CA SER A 86 -7.14 23.84 25.08
C SER A 86 -7.73 24.45 23.80
N ASP A 87 -8.82 25.18 24.01
CA ASP A 87 -9.14 26.38 23.24
C ASP A 87 -8.09 27.47 23.56
N ASP A 88 -7.29 27.89 22.58
CA ASP A 88 -6.53 29.15 22.51
C ASP A 88 -5.77 29.14 21.16
N ASP A 89 -5.70 30.13 20.29
CA ASP A 89 -6.29 31.45 20.15
C ASP A 89 -6.07 31.83 18.67
N ALA A 90 -6.95 32.66 18.13
CA ALA A 90 -6.87 33.12 16.76
C ALA A 90 -5.78 34.18 16.61
N GLU A 91 -4.80 33.96 15.72
CA GLU A 91 -4.04 35.07 15.14
C GLU A 91 -4.16 35.11 13.60
N ASP A 92 -4.86 36.17 13.21
CA ASP A 92 -4.83 36.93 11.97
C ASP A 92 -3.52 36.81 11.16
N GLY A 93 -3.66 36.63 9.85
CA GLY A 93 -2.52 36.55 8.96
C GLY A 93 -2.91 36.49 7.49
N GLN A 94 -3.68 37.48 7.04
CA GLN A 94 -3.69 37.84 5.62
C GLN A 94 -2.24 38.02 5.15
N ASN A 95 -1.76 37.14 4.28
CA ASN A 95 -0.61 37.48 3.44
C ASN A 95 -0.91 37.07 2.00
N ASP A 96 -1.75 37.90 1.38
CA ASP A 96 -1.84 38.11 -0.06
C ASP A 96 -0.49 38.66 -0.54
N GLN A 97 0.47 37.76 -0.77
CA GLN A 97 1.74 38.11 -1.39
C GLN A 97 2.01 37.12 -2.52
N PRO A 98 1.92 37.53 -3.81
CA PRO A 98 2.35 36.69 -4.90
C PRO A 98 3.87 36.47 -4.77
N PRO A 99 4.38 35.23 -4.64
CA PRO A 99 5.81 35.05 -4.58
C PRO A 99 6.40 35.44 -5.92
N ALA A 100 7.32 36.40 -5.83
CA ALA A 100 8.11 36.94 -6.90
C ALA A 100 8.98 35.85 -7.55
N VAL A 101 9.16 36.01 -8.85
CA VAL A 101 10.18 35.39 -9.69
C VAL A 101 11.55 35.39 -9.00
N GLY A 102 12.18 34.22 -8.92
CA GLY A 102 13.63 34.10 -8.74
C GLY A 102 14.05 33.37 -7.46
N ASP A 103 13.82 32.06 -7.41
CA ASP A 103 14.68 31.17 -6.64
C ASP A 103 15.07 30.05 -7.61
N ASP A 104 16.38 29.94 -7.87
CA ASP A 104 16.99 28.81 -8.56
C ASP A 104 16.83 27.62 -7.61
N VAL A 105 15.61 27.07 -7.55
CA VAL A 105 15.36 25.83 -6.83
C VAL A 105 16.18 24.81 -7.61
N GLU A 106 17.32 24.40 -7.06
CA GLU A 106 18.05 23.23 -7.53
C GLU A 106 17.06 22.07 -7.48
N VAL A 107 16.38 21.84 -8.60
CA VAL A 107 15.43 20.76 -8.72
C VAL A 107 16.29 19.51 -8.63
N VAL A 108 16.27 18.87 -7.46
CA VAL A 108 17.04 17.66 -7.22
C VAL A 108 16.40 16.55 -8.03
N GLN A 109 17.21 15.91 -8.87
CA GLN A 109 16.73 14.78 -9.66
C GLN A 109 16.17 13.70 -8.74
N PRO A 110 14.92 13.26 -8.94
CA PRO A 110 14.34 12.21 -8.13
C PRO A 110 15.15 10.91 -8.26
N ALA A 111 15.16 10.09 -7.21
CA ALA A 111 15.82 8.80 -7.25
C ALA A 111 15.26 7.93 -8.41
N LYS A 112 16.09 7.06 -8.99
CA LYS A 112 15.64 6.17 -10.09
C LYS A 112 14.45 5.30 -9.71
N THR A 113 14.25 5.02 -8.41
CA THR A 113 13.14 4.26 -7.84
C THR A 113 11.92 5.11 -7.48
N ALA A 114 12.00 6.43 -7.60
CA ALA A 114 10.90 7.33 -7.28
C ALA A 114 9.68 7.09 -8.18
N PRO A 115 8.46 7.38 -7.68
CA PRO A 115 7.23 7.20 -8.44
C PRO A 115 7.18 8.10 -9.68
N VAL A 116 6.42 7.70 -10.71
CA VAL A 116 6.27 8.47 -11.95
C VAL A 116 5.80 9.91 -11.71
N LYS A 117 4.98 10.13 -10.67
CA LYS A 117 4.53 11.47 -10.26
C LYS A 117 5.70 12.39 -9.91
N ALA A 118 6.68 11.90 -9.14
CA ALA A 118 7.88 12.68 -8.79
C ALA A 118 8.72 13.01 -10.03
N TRP A 119 8.78 12.09 -11.00
CA TRP A 119 9.44 12.32 -12.29
C TRP A 119 8.70 13.35 -13.16
N ARG A 120 7.36 13.41 -13.10
CA ARG A 120 6.54 14.42 -13.78
C ARG A 120 6.72 15.80 -13.17
N GLU A 121 6.70 15.88 -11.84
CA GLU A 121 6.96 17.12 -11.10
C GLU A 121 8.37 17.64 -11.41
N TYR A 122 9.36 16.75 -11.46
CA TYR A 122 10.73 17.07 -11.89
C TYR A 122 10.80 17.55 -13.35
N ALA A 123 10.07 16.90 -14.26
CA ALA A 123 9.99 17.30 -15.67
C ALA A 123 9.43 18.72 -15.81
N VAL A 124 8.30 18.99 -15.18
CA VAL A 124 7.66 20.31 -15.19
C VAL A 124 8.55 21.37 -14.58
N ALA A 125 9.22 21.06 -13.46
CA ALA A 125 10.19 21.96 -12.83
C ALA A 125 11.44 22.24 -13.70
N LYS A 126 11.80 21.32 -14.62
CA LYS A 126 12.83 21.50 -15.64
C LYS A 126 12.33 22.21 -16.91
N GLY A 127 11.06 22.60 -16.97
CA GLY A 127 10.45 23.27 -18.13
C GLY A 127 9.91 22.33 -19.20
N PHE A 128 9.71 21.04 -18.87
CA PHE A 128 9.02 20.10 -19.74
C PHE A 128 7.50 20.36 -19.71
N ASP A 129 6.82 20.14 -20.83
CA ASP A 129 5.38 20.38 -20.90
C ASP A 129 4.62 19.41 -19.97
N PRO A 130 3.72 19.90 -19.11
CA PRO A 130 3.00 19.07 -18.15
C PRO A 130 2.05 18.07 -18.82
N VAL A 131 1.55 18.34 -20.03
CA VAL A 131 0.69 17.43 -20.79
C VAL A 131 1.53 16.31 -21.38
N GLU A 132 2.66 16.64 -22.02
CA GLU A 132 3.57 15.63 -22.54
C GLU A 132 4.16 14.75 -21.42
N ALA A 133 4.53 15.35 -20.29
CA ALA A 133 5.03 14.60 -19.12
C ALA A 133 3.98 13.64 -18.53
N ALA A 134 2.68 13.97 -18.64
CA ALA A 134 1.59 13.12 -18.16
C ALA A 134 1.35 11.89 -19.05
N GLU A 135 1.71 11.96 -20.33
CA GLU A 135 1.59 10.85 -21.28
C GLU A 135 2.82 9.94 -21.27
N LEU A 136 3.98 10.46 -20.86
CA LEU A 136 5.22 9.69 -20.79
C LEU A 136 5.25 8.75 -19.59
N THR A 137 5.83 7.57 -19.82
CA THR A 137 6.10 6.58 -18.78
C THR A 137 7.34 6.96 -17.97
N ARG A 138 7.48 6.42 -16.75
CA ARG A 138 8.68 6.64 -15.91
C ARG A 138 10.01 6.42 -16.66
N PRO A 139 10.23 5.33 -17.40
CA PRO A 139 11.50 5.15 -18.12
C PRO A 139 11.72 6.21 -19.21
N GLU A 140 10.67 6.70 -19.87
CA GLU A 140 10.76 7.75 -20.88
C GLU A 140 11.06 9.12 -20.26
N LEU A 141 10.44 9.45 -19.12
CA LEU A 141 10.75 10.65 -18.35
C LEU A 141 12.21 10.63 -17.87
N ILE A 142 12.71 9.48 -17.41
CA ILE A 142 14.13 9.32 -17.03
C ILE A 142 15.04 9.52 -18.24
N ALA A 143 14.70 8.95 -19.40
CA ALA A 143 15.51 9.08 -20.62
C ALA A 143 15.52 10.51 -21.17
N ALA A 144 14.40 11.25 -21.07
CA ALA A 144 14.29 12.63 -21.53
C ALA A 144 14.99 13.64 -20.61
N LEU A 145 15.20 13.29 -19.33
CA LEU A 145 15.73 14.18 -18.29
C LEU A 145 17.10 13.75 -17.74
N SER A 146 17.74 12.75 -18.35
CA SER A 146 19.09 12.25 -18.00
C SER A 146 20.21 12.93 -18.79
#